data_AF-A0A7X3RIU1-F1
#
_entry.id   AF-A0A7X3RIU1-F1
#
_cell.length_a   1.000
_cell.length_b   1.000
_cell.length_c   1.000
_cell.angle_alpha   90.00
_cell.angle_beta   90.00
_cell.angle_gamma   90.00
#
_symmetry.space_group_name_H-M   'P 1'
#
loop_
_entity.id
_entity.type
_entity.pdbx_description
1 polymer ?
#
loop_
_entity_poly.entity_id
_entity_poly.type
_entity_poly.pdbx_seq_one_letter_code
_entity_poly.pdbx_strand_id
1 'polypeptide(L)'
;MGRSSTRMEVLFVAHTHTDAELKPLFIPASATAERMAEAAGNFLGTLTPALREKTALPFDGIERFRWHYIPIEMWDRKGVSLTELNEQQQEAAFALMASGLSAKGYQKARSIINLETTLGEIEKAAGEARLVRDPSFYFFTVFGDPTGNGAWGWRAEGHHVSLNFTVVNRELISPNPFFFGSNPAEVPSGEKTGMRVLSGEEDAARKLLTCLNATQKSQSIFNADSASDILTRDVPKVEFESVEGLADVSIFVSLLTADSQKPIAILHFSGRRQF
;
A
#
# COMPACT_ATOMS: atom_id res chain seq x y z
N MET A 1 -28.84 -12.14 9.73
CA MET A 1 -28.79 -11.12 8.66
C MET A 1 -27.34 -10.77 8.42
N GLY A 2 -26.71 -11.39 7.43
CA GLY A 2 -25.28 -11.23 7.17
C GLY A 2 -25.01 -9.97 6.36
N ARG A 3 -24.39 -8.96 6.99
CA ARG A 3 -23.67 -7.92 6.27
C ARG A 3 -22.19 -8.25 6.37
N SER A 4 -21.70 -8.94 5.35
CA SER A 4 -20.26 -9.09 5.09
C SER A 4 -19.66 -7.71 4.98
N SER A 5 -18.72 -7.34 5.86
CA SER A 5 -17.83 -6.21 5.61
C SER A 5 -17.16 -6.45 4.25
N THR A 6 -17.49 -5.64 3.25
CA THR A 6 -16.79 -5.67 1.97
C THR A 6 -15.40 -5.10 2.23
N ARG A 7 -14.34 -5.79 1.81
CA ARG A 7 -12.97 -5.28 1.84
C ARG A 7 -12.65 -4.64 0.50
N MET A 8 -11.66 -3.75 0.48
CA MET A 8 -11.08 -3.25 -0.76
C MET A 8 -9.58 -3.18 -0.57
N GLU A 9 -8.84 -3.72 -1.51
CA GLU A 9 -7.39 -3.75 -1.48
C GLU A 9 -6.87 -3.13 -2.77
N VAL A 10 -5.77 -2.38 -2.67
CA VAL A 10 -5.13 -1.72 -3.80
C VAL A 10 -3.63 -1.94 -3.64
N LEU A 11 -3.12 -2.88 -4.43
CA LEU A 11 -1.70 -3.14 -4.56
C LEU A 11 -1.20 -2.50 -5.84
N PHE A 12 -0.31 -1.52 -5.73
CA PHE A 12 0.39 -1.01 -6.90
C PHE A 12 1.65 -1.86 -7.06
N VAL A 13 1.67 -2.71 -8.10
CA VAL A 13 2.90 -3.32 -8.61
C VAL A 13 3.13 -2.81 -10.01
N ALA A 14 4.17 -2.00 -10.19
CA ALA A 14 4.59 -1.57 -11.51
C ALA A 14 5.26 -2.75 -12.24
N HIS A 15 4.51 -3.43 -13.10
CA HIS A 15 5.08 -4.35 -14.08
C HIS A 15 5.01 -3.69 -15.45
N THR A 16 6.17 -3.53 -16.10
CA THR A 16 6.22 -3.20 -17.52
C THR A 16 6.54 -4.50 -18.27
N HIS A 17 5.52 -5.11 -18.88
CA HIS A 17 5.71 -6.23 -19.79
C HIS A 17 5.72 -5.70 -21.22
N THR A 18 6.88 -5.26 -21.68
CA THR A 18 7.14 -5.10 -23.11
C THR A 18 8.54 -5.62 -23.41
N ASP A 19 8.64 -6.54 -24.37
CA ASP A 19 9.90 -7.06 -24.94
C ASP A 19 10.72 -6.00 -25.73
N ALA A 20 10.47 -4.72 -25.51
CA ALA A 20 11.29 -3.64 -26.04
C ALA A 20 12.43 -3.36 -25.05
N GLU A 21 13.63 -3.08 -25.54
CA GLU A 21 14.73 -2.55 -24.71
C GLU A 21 14.22 -1.35 -23.90
N LEU A 22 13.89 -1.60 -22.62
CA LEU A 22 13.46 -0.57 -21.68
C LEU A 22 14.66 0.34 -21.45
N LYS A 23 14.70 1.49 -22.14
CA LYS A 23 15.35 2.67 -21.57
C LYS A 23 14.47 3.09 -20.40
N PRO A 24 14.90 2.92 -19.14
CA PRO A 24 14.05 3.30 -18.01
C PRO A 24 13.73 4.78 -18.16
N LEU A 25 12.46 5.15 -18.06
CA LEU A 25 12.08 6.54 -17.95
C LEU A 25 12.62 7.06 -16.61
N PHE A 26 13.78 7.71 -16.65
CA PHE A 26 14.35 8.37 -15.48
C PHE A 26 13.67 9.72 -15.31
N ILE A 27 12.83 9.83 -14.30
CA ILE A 27 12.30 11.11 -13.83
C ILE A 27 13.11 11.45 -12.58
N PRO A 28 14.08 12.39 -12.65
CA PRO A 28 14.83 12.82 -11.48
C PRO A 28 13.87 13.35 -10.42
N ALA A 29 13.92 12.77 -9.22
CA ALA A 29 13.08 13.14 -8.10
C ALA A 29 13.92 13.68 -6.93
N SER A 30 15.02 14.39 -7.24
CA SER A 30 16.03 14.81 -6.27
C SER A 30 15.44 15.57 -5.08
N ALA A 31 14.59 16.56 -5.32
CA ALA A 31 13.92 17.29 -4.24
C ALA A 31 13.07 16.38 -3.33
N THR A 32 12.44 15.34 -3.87
CA THR A 32 11.67 14.36 -3.07
C THR A 32 12.59 13.42 -2.32
N ALA A 33 13.66 12.94 -2.96
CA ALA A 33 14.66 12.09 -2.35
C ALA A 33 15.37 12.79 -1.18
N GLU A 34 15.67 14.08 -1.32
CA GLU A 34 16.23 14.91 -0.25
C GLU A 34 15.28 15.06 0.92
N ARG A 35 14.00 15.38 0.67
CA ARG A 35 12.99 15.44 1.75
C ARG A 35 12.84 14.12 2.49
N MET A 36 12.88 13.00 1.78
CA MET A 36 12.82 11.66 2.39
C MET A 36 14.07 11.38 3.23
N ALA A 37 15.25 11.73 2.73
CA ALA A 37 16.52 11.57 3.45
C ALA A 37 16.56 12.39 4.73
N GLU A 38 16.11 13.66 4.67
CA GLU A 38 16.01 14.54 5.82
C GLU A 38 15.02 13.98 6.86
N ALA A 39 13.83 13.56 6.44
CA ALA A 39 12.83 12.99 7.34
C ALA A 39 13.33 11.69 8.01
N ALA A 40 14.03 10.83 7.26
CA ALA A 40 14.62 9.61 7.80
C ALA A 40 15.73 9.91 8.81
N GLY A 41 16.61 10.87 8.51
CA GLY A 41 17.65 11.33 9.41
C GLY A 41 17.07 11.91 10.71
N ASN A 42 16.05 12.76 10.59
CA ASN A 42 15.33 13.35 11.72
C ASN A 42 14.70 12.26 12.59
N PHE A 43 13.97 11.32 11.98
CA PHE A 43 13.37 10.19 12.70
C PHE A 43 14.42 9.38 13.46
N LEU A 44 15.48 8.91 12.79
CA LEU A 44 16.56 8.16 13.42
C LEU A 44 17.31 8.95 14.51
N GLY A 45 17.32 10.28 14.41
CA GLY A 45 17.89 11.18 15.42
C GLY A 45 17.07 11.28 16.70
N THR A 46 15.75 11.04 16.64
CA THR A 46 14.88 11.03 17.83
C THR A 46 14.94 9.73 18.64
N LEU A 47 15.49 8.66 18.07
CA LEU A 47 15.48 7.33 18.66
C LEU A 47 16.59 7.15 19.69
N THR A 48 16.28 6.42 20.77
CA THR A 48 17.31 5.92 21.68
C THR A 48 18.22 4.91 20.94
N PRO A 49 19.44 4.63 21.44
CA PRO A 49 20.32 3.65 20.80
C PRO A 49 19.65 2.28 20.55
N ALA A 50 18.85 1.79 21.51
CA ALA A 50 18.15 0.51 21.39
C ALA A 50 17.04 0.55 20.32
N LEU A 51 16.26 1.64 20.24
CA LEU A 51 15.24 1.78 19.19
C LEU A 51 15.87 1.96 17.82
N ARG A 52 17.00 2.69 17.74
CA ARG A 52 17.76 2.89 16.51
C ARG A 52 18.32 1.59 15.97
N GLU A 53 18.84 0.71 16.83
CA GLU A 53 19.31 -0.63 16.43
C GLU A 53 18.20 -1.49 15.83
N LYS A 54 16.97 -1.42 16.36
CA LYS A 54 15.81 -2.11 15.77
C LYS A 54 15.37 -1.51 14.43
N THR A 55 15.56 -0.20 14.26
CA THR A 55 15.00 0.58 13.14
C THR A 55 15.94 0.65 11.95
N ALA A 56 17.25 0.77 12.18
CA ALA A 56 18.26 0.95 11.15
C ALA A 56 18.90 -0.40 10.77
N LEU A 57 18.50 -0.95 9.63
CA LEU A 57 18.96 -2.25 9.13
C LEU A 57 19.86 -2.11 7.90
N PRO A 58 20.71 -3.11 7.57
CA PRO A 58 21.50 -3.11 6.34
C PRO A 58 20.63 -3.07 5.08
N PHE A 59 21.07 -2.35 4.04
CA PHE A 59 20.33 -2.22 2.78
C PHE A 59 20.24 -3.51 1.97
N ASP A 60 21.28 -4.32 2.02
CA ASP A 60 21.42 -5.62 1.36
C ASP A 60 20.86 -6.78 2.21
N GLY A 61 20.25 -6.49 3.36
CA GLY A 61 19.65 -7.48 4.24
C GLY A 61 18.38 -8.11 3.66
N ILE A 62 18.15 -9.39 3.98
CA ILE A 62 16.95 -10.14 3.55
C ILE A 62 15.64 -9.48 4.00
N GLU A 63 15.67 -8.76 5.11
CA GLU A 63 14.50 -8.09 5.67
C GLU A 63 13.89 -7.06 4.72
N ARG A 64 14.68 -6.49 3.80
CA ARG A 64 14.19 -5.57 2.76
C ARG A 64 13.13 -6.20 1.86
N PHE A 65 13.12 -7.53 1.75
CA PHE A 65 12.17 -8.29 0.94
C PHE A 65 11.06 -8.95 1.77
N ARG A 66 11.10 -8.86 3.10
CA ARG A 66 10.09 -9.42 4.00
C ARG A 66 9.06 -8.36 4.38
N TRP A 67 8.01 -8.22 3.58
CA TRP A 67 6.94 -7.26 3.81
C TRP A 67 5.60 -8.00 3.87
N HIS A 68 4.64 -7.51 4.65
CA HIS A 68 3.29 -8.08 4.63
C HIS A 68 2.24 -7.08 5.13
N TYR A 69 1.00 -7.22 4.64
CA TYR A 69 -0.14 -6.36 5.01
C TYR A 69 -1.15 -6.98 5.98
N ILE A 70 -0.85 -8.14 6.60
CA ILE A 70 -1.77 -8.85 7.52
C ILE A 70 -1.54 -8.46 8.99
N PRO A 71 -2.41 -8.81 9.94
CA PRO A 71 -2.23 -8.49 11.36
C PRO A 71 -0.89 -8.97 11.95
N ILE A 72 -0.36 -8.26 12.95
CA ILE A 72 0.93 -8.57 13.60
C ILE A 72 0.94 -9.94 14.28
N GLU A 73 -0.22 -10.41 14.74
CA GLU A 73 -0.39 -11.73 15.35
C GLU A 73 -0.20 -12.88 14.35
N MET A 74 -0.25 -12.60 13.05
CA MET A 74 -0.07 -13.58 11.97
C MET A 74 1.28 -13.47 11.26
N TRP A 75 1.99 -12.35 11.44
CA TRP A 75 3.25 -12.08 10.75
C TRP A 75 4.15 -11.19 11.59
N ASP A 76 5.36 -11.68 11.94
CA ASP A 76 6.34 -10.91 12.68
C ASP A 76 6.97 -9.79 11.82
N ARG A 77 7.19 -8.63 12.42
CA ARG A 77 7.77 -7.46 11.74
C ARG A 77 9.05 -7.01 12.40
N LYS A 78 10.00 -6.55 11.58
CA LYS A 78 11.18 -5.80 12.04
C LYS A 78 10.92 -4.30 11.96
N GLY A 79 11.85 -3.53 12.53
CA GLY A 79 11.67 -2.12 12.77
C GLY A 79 11.11 -1.83 14.16
N VAL A 80 10.90 -0.56 14.42
CA VAL A 80 10.28 -0.08 15.65
C VAL A 80 8.77 0.04 15.47
N SER A 81 8.00 -0.47 16.44
CA SER A 81 6.55 -0.28 16.49
C SER A 81 6.21 1.11 17.02
N LEU A 82 5.12 1.73 16.55
CA LEU A 82 4.63 2.98 17.16
C LEU A 82 4.31 2.81 18.65
N THR A 83 3.96 1.60 19.10
CA THR A 83 3.73 1.30 20.53
C THR A 83 4.98 1.47 21.40
N GLU A 84 6.17 1.43 20.80
CA GLU A 84 7.45 1.61 21.48
C GLU A 84 7.94 3.07 21.46
N LEU A 85 7.27 3.92 20.69
CA LEU A 85 7.66 5.31 20.47
C LEU A 85 6.88 6.25 21.37
N ASN A 86 7.56 7.29 21.87
CA ASN A 86 6.89 8.44 22.47
C ASN A 86 6.26 9.35 21.39
N GLU A 87 5.47 10.35 21.80
CA GLU A 87 4.75 11.24 20.87
C GLU A 87 5.67 11.93 19.85
N GLN A 88 6.81 12.46 20.29
CA GLN A 88 7.78 13.12 19.41
C GLN A 88 8.36 12.16 18.36
N GLN A 89 8.65 10.92 18.76
CA GLN A 89 9.17 9.89 17.87
C GLN A 89 8.09 9.40 16.90
N GLN A 90 6.84 9.27 17.35
CA GLN A 90 5.70 8.92 16.48
C GLN A 90 5.46 10.01 15.43
N GLU A 91 5.53 11.29 15.81
CA GLU A 91 5.41 12.41 14.88
C GLU A 91 6.51 12.35 13.82
N ALA A 92 7.76 12.10 14.22
CA ALA A 92 8.87 11.95 13.29
C ALA A 92 8.72 10.72 12.36
N ALA A 93 8.19 9.60 12.86
CA ALA A 93 7.87 8.42 12.04
C ALA A 93 6.80 8.76 10.98
N PHE A 94 5.74 9.47 11.36
CA PHE A 94 4.71 9.90 10.42
C PHE A 94 5.21 10.98 9.45
N ALA A 95 6.14 11.85 9.85
CA ALA A 95 6.80 12.77 8.95
C ALA A 95 7.63 12.04 7.88
N LEU A 96 8.31 10.94 8.25
CA LEU A 96 8.95 10.05 7.27
C LEU A 96 7.92 9.46 6.30
N MET A 97 6.80 8.93 6.80
CA MET A 97 5.72 8.44 5.93
C MET A 97 5.20 9.51 4.98
N ALA A 98 4.97 10.72 5.48
CA ALA A 98 4.47 11.85 4.69
C ALA A 98 5.46 12.28 3.60
N SER A 99 6.77 12.15 3.85
CA SER A 99 7.82 12.59 2.90
C SER A 99 7.80 11.83 1.56
N GLY A 100 7.35 10.58 1.55
CA GLY A 100 7.24 9.75 0.35
C GLY A 100 5.85 9.76 -0.31
N LEU A 101 4.87 10.47 0.27
CA LEU A 101 3.49 10.46 -0.21
C LEU A 101 3.05 11.86 -0.64
N SER A 102 2.08 11.91 -1.57
CA SER A 102 1.30 13.13 -1.75
C SER A 102 0.44 13.40 -0.52
N ALA A 103 -0.02 14.64 -0.31
CA ALA A 103 -0.92 14.97 0.79
C ALA A 103 -2.17 14.06 0.83
N LYS A 104 -2.75 13.75 -0.34
CA LYS A 104 -3.88 12.81 -0.46
C LYS A 104 -3.48 11.36 -0.12
N GLY A 105 -2.29 10.92 -0.55
CA GLY A 105 -1.77 9.59 -0.23
C GLY A 105 -1.49 9.42 1.25
N TYR A 106 -0.91 10.44 1.90
CA TYR A 106 -0.67 10.44 3.34
C TYR A 106 -1.98 10.44 4.14
N GLN A 107 -2.97 11.24 3.72
CA GLN A 107 -4.31 11.20 4.32
C GLN A 107 -4.95 9.82 4.22
N LYS A 108 -4.84 9.14 3.05
CA LYS A 108 -5.30 7.76 2.89
C LYS A 108 -4.60 6.80 3.84
N ALA A 109 -3.27 6.84 3.93
CA ALA A 109 -2.50 6.01 4.85
C ALA A 109 -2.97 6.21 6.30
N ARG A 110 -3.09 7.46 6.75
CA ARG A 110 -3.58 7.79 8.11
C ARG A 110 -5.02 7.36 8.33
N SER A 111 -5.90 7.50 7.34
CA SER A 111 -7.28 7.03 7.42
C SER A 111 -7.37 5.52 7.55
N ILE A 112 -6.55 4.76 6.79
CA ILE A 112 -6.47 3.29 6.90
C ILE A 112 -5.95 2.87 8.28
N ILE A 113 -4.88 3.50 8.76
CA ILE A 113 -4.34 3.27 10.12
C ILE A 113 -5.42 3.47 11.18
N ASN A 114 -6.15 4.58 11.08
CA ASN A 114 -7.22 4.92 12.02
C ASN A 114 -8.52 4.11 11.81
N LEU A 115 -8.63 3.33 10.73
CA LEU A 115 -9.76 2.43 10.53
C LEU A 115 -9.66 1.19 11.43
N GLU A 116 -8.49 0.83 11.95
CA GLU A 116 -8.35 -0.29 12.89
C GLU A 116 -9.32 -0.13 14.08
N THR A 117 -9.37 1.05 14.70
CA THR A 117 -10.30 1.32 15.81
C THR A 117 -11.76 1.09 15.40
N THR A 118 -12.16 1.63 14.25
CA THR A 118 -13.54 1.51 13.74
C THR A 118 -13.87 0.05 13.39
N LEU A 119 -12.94 -0.66 12.76
CA LEU A 119 -13.10 -2.09 12.47
C LEU A 119 -13.25 -2.89 13.77
N GLY A 120 -12.47 -2.58 14.80
CA GLY A 120 -12.58 -3.22 16.10
C GLY A 120 -13.92 -3.00 16.79
N GLU A 121 -14.51 -1.80 16.67
CA GLU A 121 -15.86 -1.54 17.17
C GLU A 121 -16.91 -2.36 16.41
N ILE A 122 -16.81 -2.42 15.08
CA ILE A 122 -17.71 -3.21 14.23
C ILE A 122 -17.63 -4.69 14.58
N GLU A 123 -16.41 -5.24 14.66
CA GLU A 123 -16.19 -6.66 14.98
C GLU A 123 -16.67 -7.00 16.39
N LYS A 124 -16.46 -6.11 17.38
CA LYS A 124 -16.99 -6.28 18.75
C LYS A 124 -18.51 -6.30 18.76
N ALA A 125 -19.15 -5.36 18.06
CA ALA A 125 -20.62 -5.28 17.97
C ALA A 125 -21.22 -6.51 17.27
N ALA A 126 -20.49 -7.11 16.33
CA ALA A 126 -20.89 -8.35 15.66
C ALA A 126 -20.61 -9.63 16.46
N GLY A 127 -19.88 -9.56 17.58
CA GLY A 127 -19.40 -10.75 18.30
C GLY A 127 -18.29 -11.51 17.58
N GLU A 128 -17.57 -10.84 16.68
CA GLU A 128 -16.55 -11.41 15.79
C GLU A 128 -15.12 -10.91 16.09
N ALA A 129 -14.93 -10.13 17.15
CA ALA A 129 -13.62 -9.62 17.54
C ALA A 129 -12.67 -10.77 17.93
N ARG A 130 -11.68 -11.03 17.08
CA ARG A 130 -10.67 -12.10 17.25
C ARG A 130 -9.24 -11.60 17.36
N LEU A 131 -8.98 -10.40 16.85
CA LEU A 131 -7.65 -9.80 16.78
C LEU A 131 -7.63 -8.48 17.52
N VAL A 132 -6.45 -8.07 17.96
CA VAL A 132 -6.30 -6.75 18.57
C VAL A 132 -6.27 -5.70 17.47
N ARG A 133 -7.13 -4.70 17.62
CA ARG A 133 -7.29 -3.60 16.67
C ARG A 133 -6.68 -2.34 17.27
N ASP A 134 -5.43 -2.07 16.95
CA ASP A 134 -4.67 -0.93 17.45
C ASP A 134 -4.00 -0.17 16.29
N PRO A 135 -4.34 1.11 16.05
CA PRO A 135 -3.66 1.97 15.07
C PRO A 135 -2.15 2.14 15.32
N SER A 136 -1.64 1.73 16.49
CA SER A 136 -0.23 1.78 16.87
C SER A 136 0.53 0.52 16.43
N PHE A 137 -0.12 -0.52 15.90
CA PHE A 137 0.56 -1.72 15.38
C PHE A 137 1.11 -1.52 13.96
N TYR A 138 1.83 -0.42 13.77
CA TYR A 138 2.55 -0.10 12.55
C TYR A 138 4.03 0.07 12.85
N PHE A 139 4.85 -0.41 11.92
CA PHE A 139 6.29 -0.57 12.09
C PHE A 139 7.04 0.26 11.07
N PHE A 140 8.14 0.86 11.52
CA PHE A 140 9.01 1.68 10.71
C PHE A 140 10.43 1.11 10.69
N THR A 141 10.99 0.98 9.50
CA THR A 141 12.37 0.52 9.28
C THR A 141 13.05 1.43 8.27
N VAL A 142 14.33 1.75 8.51
CA VAL A 142 15.21 2.45 7.57
C VAL A 142 16.34 1.49 7.20
N PHE A 143 16.58 1.33 5.90
CA PHE A 143 17.57 0.42 5.33
C PHE A 143 18.74 1.22 4.75
N GLY A 144 19.97 0.91 5.17
CA GLY A 144 21.17 1.63 4.75
C GLY A 144 21.30 3.01 5.39
N ASP A 145 22.04 3.90 4.72
CA ASP A 145 22.35 5.25 5.21
C ASP A 145 21.61 6.32 4.40
N PRO A 146 20.55 6.95 4.96
CA PRO A 146 19.83 8.03 4.27
C PRO A 146 20.66 9.30 4.08
N THR A 147 21.78 9.47 4.79
CA THR A 147 22.63 10.68 4.71
C THR A 147 23.71 10.58 3.63
N GLY A 148 24.01 9.35 3.18
CA GLY A 148 25.01 9.08 2.15
C GLY A 148 24.50 9.26 0.72
N ASN A 149 25.39 8.97 -0.24
CA ASN A 149 25.08 8.97 -1.68
C ASN A 149 24.77 7.56 -2.22
N GLY A 150 24.79 6.54 -1.36
CA GLY A 150 24.48 5.16 -1.73
C GLY A 150 22.97 4.90 -1.90
N ALA A 151 22.64 3.64 -2.15
CA ALA A 151 21.25 3.20 -2.09
C ALA A 151 20.82 3.05 -0.62
N TRP A 152 19.64 3.57 -0.31
CA TRP A 152 18.99 3.42 0.97
C TRP A 152 17.49 3.23 0.76
N GLY A 153 16.76 2.89 1.80
CA GLY A 153 15.32 2.78 1.72
C GLY A 153 14.65 2.90 3.06
N TRP A 154 13.33 2.91 3.05
CA TRP A 154 12.55 2.81 4.27
C TRP A 154 11.24 2.09 4.00
N ARG A 155 10.69 1.53 5.08
CA ARG A 155 9.42 0.83 5.08
C ARG A 155 8.55 1.31 6.21
N ALA A 156 7.27 1.54 5.92
CA ALA A 156 6.22 1.73 6.91
C ALA A 156 5.10 0.73 6.62
N GLU A 157 4.81 -0.16 7.56
CA GLU A 157 3.86 -1.26 7.33
C GLU A 157 3.05 -1.64 8.56
N GLY A 158 1.89 -2.24 8.31
CA GLY A 158 0.98 -2.76 9.32
C GLY A 158 -0.23 -3.42 8.64
N HIS A 159 -1.29 -3.66 9.40
CA HIS A 159 -2.51 -4.25 8.84
C HIS A 159 -3.12 -3.29 7.81
N HIS A 160 -3.17 -3.68 6.53
CA HIS A 160 -3.66 -2.88 5.40
C HIS A 160 -2.82 -1.70 4.89
N VAL A 161 -1.58 -1.48 5.36
CA VAL A 161 -0.64 -0.55 4.72
C VAL A 161 0.72 -1.23 4.59
N SER A 162 1.34 -1.17 3.43
CA SER A 162 2.76 -1.52 3.26
C SER A 162 3.40 -0.58 2.25
N LEU A 163 4.23 0.33 2.74
CA LEU A 163 4.89 1.36 1.94
C LEU A 163 6.37 1.06 1.93
N ASN A 164 6.93 0.77 0.76
CA ASN A 164 8.35 0.50 0.60
C ASN A 164 8.94 1.49 -0.39
N PHE A 165 9.99 2.19 0.04
CA PHE A 165 10.70 3.14 -0.80
C PHE A 165 12.17 2.77 -0.86
N THR A 166 12.72 2.77 -2.06
CA THR A 166 14.15 2.72 -2.32
C THR A 166 14.57 4.01 -2.97
N VAL A 167 15.64 4.61 -2.46
CA VAL A 167 16.26 5.81 -3.00
C VAL A 167 17.69 5.49 -3.42
N VAL A 168 18.08 5.86 -4.63
CA VAL A 168 19.43 5.66 -5.16
C VAL A 168 20.01 6.98 -5.61
N ASN A 169 21.25 7.27 -5.19
CA ASN A 169 22.00 8.48 -5.54
C ASN A 169 21.25 9.79 -5.25
N ARG A 170 20.31 9.77 -4.29
CA ARG A 170 19.42 10.92 -3.97
C ARG A 170 18.66 11.47 -5.18
N GLU A 171 18.43 10.67 -6.20
CA GLU A 171 17.76 11.11 -7.44
C GLU A 171 16.65 10.15 -7.87
N LEU A 172 16.90 8.85 -7.73
CA LEU A 172 15.97 7.81 -8.18
C LEU A 172 15.17 7.30 -7.00
N ILE A 173 13.86 7.18 -7.18
CA ILE A 173 12.94 6.66 -6.16
C ILE A 173 12.13 5.51 -6.76
N SER A 174 12.15 4.36 -6.11
CA SER A 174 11.27 3.23 -6.42
C SER A 174 10.33 2.97 -5.23
N PRO A 175 9.02 3.25 -5.37
CA PRO A 175 8.03 3.03 -4.32
C PRO A 175 7.43 1.63 -4.43
N ASN A 176 8.24 0.56 -4.40
CA ASN A 176 7.75 -0.81 -4.57
C ASN A 176 8.33 -1.76 -3.51
N PRO A 177 7.53 -2.70 -2.97
CA PRO A 177 6.07 -2.82 -3.16
C PRO A 177 5.27 -1.74 -2.40
N PHE A 178 4.10 -1.36 -2.93
CA PHE A 178 3.24 -0.32 -2.34
C PHE A 178 1.80 -0.78 -2.24
N PHE A 179 1.27 -0.78 -1.03
CA PHE A 179 -0.03 -1.34 -0.71
C PHE A 179 -0.87 -0.42 0.18
N PHE A 180 -2.12 -0.23 -0.22
CA PHE A 180 -3.20 0.27 0.61
C PHE A 180 -4.40 -0.67 0.55
N GLY A 181 -4.87 -1.13 1.70
CA GLY A 181 -6.14 -1.81 1.87
C GLY A 181 -7.08 -1.03 2.77
N SER A 182 -8.36 -1.29 2.68
CA SER A 182 -9.39 -0.74 3.55
C SER A 182 -10.33 -1.87 3.94
N ASN A 183 -10.40 -2.15 5.24
CA ASN A 183 -11.40 -3.01 5.82
C ASN A 183 -12.04 -2.28 7.01
N PRO A 184 -13.33 -1.92 6.93
CA PRO A 184 -14.21 -2.11 5.78
C PRO A 184 -13.84 -1.21 4.58
N ALA A 185 -14.30 -1.57 3.37
CA ALA A 185 -14.24 -0.72 2.17
C ALA A 185 -15.16 0.49 2.29
N GLU A 186 -16.34 0.26 2.86
CA GLU A 186 -17.28 1.28 3.31
C GLU A 186 -17.70 0.99 4.75
N VAL A 187 -17.55 1.97 5.63
CA VAL A 187 -17.93 1.81 7.04
C VAL A 187 -19.46 1.66 7.15
N PRO A 188 -19.98 0.51 7.64
CA PRO A 188 -21.41 0.21 7.57
C PRO A 188 -22.22 0.81 8.75
N SER A 189 -21.56 1.20 9.83
CA SER A 189 -22.18 1.66 11.07
C SER A 189 -21.19 2.41 11.96
N GLY A 190 -21.70 3.15 12.95
CA GLY A 190 -20.89 3.93 13.89
C GLY A 190 -20.65 5.36 13.43
N GLU A 191 -19.74 6.07 14.09
CA GLU A 191 -19.49 7.50 13.86
C GLU A 191 -19.04 7.80 12.41
N LYS A 192 -18.27 6.89 11.80
CA LYS A 192 -17.70 7.05 10.46
C LYS A 192 -18.56 6.42 9.34
N THR A 193 -19.84 6.13 9.58
CA THR A 193 -20.73 5.47 8.60
C THR A 193 -20.67 6.14 7.22
N GLY A 194 -20.55 5.34 6.17
CA GLY A 194 -20.46 5.79 4.76
C GLY A 194 -19.05 6.23 4.32
N MET A 195 -18.06 6.25 5.22
CA MET A 195 -16.67 6.54 4.85
C MET A 195 -16.12 5.44 3.92
N ARG A 196 -15.58 5.86 2.77
CA ARG A 196 -14.89 5.02 1.77
C ARG A 196 -13.50 5.59 1.47
N VAL A 197 -12.47 5.07 2.14
CA VAL A 197 -11.10 5.64 2.09
C VAL A 197 -10.46 5.55 0.70
N LEU A 198 -10.68 4.43 0.01
CA LEU A 198 -10.16 4.18 -1.34
C LEU A 198 -11.26 4.31 -2.42
N SER A 199 -12.29 5.12 -2.17
CA SER A 199 -13.41 5.34 -3.11
C SER A 199 -12.96 5.74 -4.52
N GLY A 200 -11.94 6.61 -4.63
CA GLY A 200 -11.43 7.03 -5.93
C GLY A 200 -10.87 5.88 -6.77
N GLU A 201 -10.12 4.97 -6.15
CA GLU A 201 -9.61 3.76 -6.79
C GLU A 201 -10.74 2.78 -7.12
N GLU A 202 -11.68 2.58 -6.20
CA GLU A 202 -12.83 1.71 -6.40
C GLU A 202 -13.71 2.17 -7.56
N ASP A 203 -14.07 3.44 -7.57
CA ASP A 203 -14.98 4.03 -8.54
C ASP A 203 -14.31 4.10 -9.92
N ALA A 204 -12.99 4.34 -9.96
CA ALA A 204 -12.23 4.29 -11.21
C ALA A 204 -12.24 2.88 -11.83
N ALA A 205 -12.03 1.83 -11.03
CA ALA A 205 -12.10 0.47 -11.54
C ALA A 205 -13.50 0.05 -11.95
N ARG A 206 -14.52 0.40 -11.15
CA ARG A 206 -15.93 0.15 -11.51
C ARG A 206 -16.27 0.86 -12.82
N LYS A 207 -15.82 2.11 -13.00
CA LYS A 207 -15.99 2.87 -14.24
C LYS A 207 -15.25 2.23 -15.42
N LEU A 208 -14.02 1.74 -15.22
CA LEU A 208 -13.30 1.01 -16.25
C LEU A 208 -14.12 -0.20 -16.73
N LEU A 209 -14.64 -0.99 -15.80
CA LEU A 209 -15.47 -2.15 -16.13
C LEU A 209 -16.75 -1.77 -16.89
N THR A 210 -17.41 -0.66 -16.52
CA THR A 210 -18.62 -0.22 -17.22
C THR A 210 -18.34 0.24 -18.65
N CYS A 211 -17.17 0.83 -18.91
CA CYS A 211 -16.73 1.26 -20.25
C CYS A 211 -16.42 0.10 -21.21
N LEU A 212 -16.21 -1.12 -20.73
CA LEU A 212 -15.93 -2.28 -21.58
C LEU A 212 -17.19 -2.71 -22.36
N ASN A 213 -17.01 -3.06 -23.64
CA ASN A 213 -18.06 -3.69 -24.45
C ASN A 213 -18.30 -5.15 -24.03
N ALA A 214 -19.31 -5.81 -24.61
CA ALA A 214 -19.68 -7.18 -24.23
C ALA A 214 -18.54 -8.19 -24.41
N THR A 215 -17.82 -8.12 -25.53
CA THR A 215 -16.65 -8.98 -25.81
C THR A 215 -15.55 -8.76 -24.79
N GLN A 216 -15.20 -7.51 -24.53
CA GLN A 216 -14.19 -7.13 -23.54
C GLN A 216 -14.57 -7.60 -22.13
N LYS A 217 -15.82 -7.39 -21.72
CA LYS A 217 -16.33 -7.87 -20.42
C LYS A 217 -16.23 -9.38 -20.28
N SER A 218 -16.54 -10.14 -21.34
CA SER A 218 -16.43 -11.61 -21.33
C SER A 218 -15.00 -12.11 -21.16
N GLN A 219 -14.00 -11.30 -21.53
CA GLN A 219 -12.59 -11.61 -21.36
C GLN A 219 -12.05 -11.11 -20.01
N SER A 220 -12.56 -9.99 -19.48
CA SER A 220 -12.12 -9.42 -18.19
C SER A 220 -12.78 -10.05 -16.97
N ILE A 221 -13.99 -10.58 -17.09
CA ILE A 221 -14.73 -11.21 -15.98
C ILE A 221 -14.56 -12.73 -16.11
N PHE A 222 -13.45 -13.25 -15.61
CA PHE A 222 -13.13 -14.69 -15.62
C PHE A 222 -13.62 -15.43 -14.38
N ASN A 223 -13.99 -14.69 -13.31
CA ASN A 223 -14.64 -15.25 -12.13
C ASN A 223 -15.89 -14.45 -11.75
N ALA A 224 -16.98 -15.14 -11.39
CA ALA A 224 -18.21 -14.52 -10.93
C ALA A 224 -18.04 -13.90 -9.54
N ASP A 225 -17.29 -14.58 -8.68
CA ASP A 225 -16.99 -14.15 -7.31
C ASP A 225 -15.62 -13.49 -7.23
N SER A 226 -15.50 -12.47 -6.38
CA SER A 226 -14.20 -11.90 -6.03
C SER A 226 -13.36 -12.93 -5.27
N ALA A 227 -12.05 -12.91 -5.47
CA ALA A 227 -11.13 -13.63 -4.58
C ALA A 227 -11.29 -13.17 -3.12
N SER A 228 -11.01 -14.05 -2.18
CA SER A 228 -11.08 -13.73 -0.74
C SER A 228 -9.95 -12.82 -0.26
N ASP A 229 -8.90 -12.64 -1.07
CA ASP A 229 -7.66 -11.90 -0.80
C ASP A 229 -6.97 -11.59 -2.15
N ILE A 230 -5.89 -10.82 -2.15
CA ILE A 230 -4.99 -10.62 -3.29
C ILE A 230 -4.37 -11.97 -3.68
N LEU A 231 -4.51 -12.34 -4.97
CA LEU A 231 -4.03 -13.63 -5.49
C LEU A 231 -2.52 -13.84 -5.30
N THR A 232 -1.73 -12.78 -5.49
CA THR A 232 -0.27 -12.82 -5.42
C THR A 232 0.29 -12.57 -4.03
N ARG A 233 -0.53 -12.05 -3.10
CA ARG A 233 -0.13 -11.70 -1.73
C ARG A 233 1.17 -10.90 -1.65
N ASP A 234 2.15 -11.38 -0.89
CA ASP A 234 3.41 -10.73 -0.51
C ASP A 234 4.64 -11.23 -1.28
N VAL A 235 4.46 -12.05 -2.33
CA VAL A 235 5.60 -12.66 -3.02
C VAL A 235 6.49 -11.58 -3.68
N PRO A 236 7.83 -11.61 -3.49
CA PRO A 236 8.75 -10.62 -4.07
C PRO A 236 8.79 -10.63 -5.61
N LYS A 237 8.38 -11.75 -6.21
CA LYS A 237 8.29 -11.95 -7.66
C LYS A 237 7.01 -12.70 -7.98
N VAL A 238 6.16 -12.09 -8.78
CA VAL A 238 4.93 -12.72 -9.26
C VAL A 238 5.23 -13.56 -10.48
N GLU A 239 4.82 -14.82 -10.46
CA GLU A 239 4.85 -15.72 -11.61
C GLU A 239 3.44 -16.27 -11.84
N PHE A 240 2.90 -16.09 -13.04
CA PHE A 240 1.60 -16.63 -13.43
C PHE A 240 1.82 -17.82 -14.37
N GLU A 241 1.16 -18.95 -14.10
CA GLU A 241 1.19 -20.12 -15.00
C GLU A 241 0.46 -19.84 -16.32
N SER A 242 -0.57 -19.00 -16.28
CA SER A 242 -1.27 -18.48 -17.46
C SER A 242 -1.77 -17.06 -17.18
N VAL A 243 -1.80 -16.23 -18.22
CA VAL A 243 -2.32 -14.85 -18.15
C VAL A 243 -3.75 -14.86 -18.65
N GLU A 244 -4.69 -14.54 -17.76
CA GLU A 244 -6.11 -14.35 -18.06
C GLU A 244 -6.44 -12.85 -18.14
N GLY A 245 -7.49 -12.48 -18.88
CA GLY A 245 -7.94 -11.09 -18.98
C GLY A 245 -7.69 -10.43 -20.34
N LEU A 246 -7.88 -9.11 -20.37
CA LEU A 246 -7.60 -8.28 -21.54
C LEU A 246 -6.13 -7.85 -21.52
N ALA A 247 -5.41 -8.10 -22.62
CA ALA A 247 -4.08 -7.52 -22.81
C ALA A 247 -4.18 -5.99 -22.91
N ASP A 248 -3.22 -5.26 -22.34
CA ASP A 248 -3.17 -3.79 -22.31
C ASP A 248 -3.33 -3.16 -23.71
N VAL A 249 -2.74 -3.81 -24.73
CA VAL A 249 -2.82 -3.42 -26.15
C VAL A 249 -4.25 -3.45 -26.73
N SER A 250 -5.20 -4.07 -26.01
CA SER A 250 -6.62 -4.18 -26.40
C SER A 250 -7.48 -3.05 -25.83
N ILE A 251 -6.92 -2.20 -24.95
CA ILE A 251 -7.56 -1.03 -24.37
C ILE A 251 -6.91 0.19 -25.02
N PHE A 252 -7.52 0.73 -26.08
CA PHE A 252 -7.04 1.98 -26.64
C PHE A 252 -7.19 3.10 -25.59
N VAL A 253 -6.07 3.65 -25.14
CA VAL A 253 -6.02 4.82 -24.23
C VAL A 253 -6.81 6.01 -24.78
N SER A 254 -7.03 6.07 -26.10
CA SER A 254 -7.90 7.06 -26.75
C SER A 254 -9.40 6.89 -26.50
N LEU A 255 -9.82 5.75 -25.94
CA LEU A 255 -11.21 5.50 -25.51
C LEU A 255 -11.43 5.86 -24.03
N LEU A 256 -10.36 6.18 -23.29
CA LEU A 256 -10.44 6.70 -21.94
C LEU A 256 -10.61 8.23 -22.02
N THR A 257 -11.66 8.76 -21.39
CA THR A 257 -11.86 10.22 -21.26
C THR A 257 -10.60 10.89 -20.69
N ALA A 258 -10.33 12.16 -21.01
CA ALA A 258 -9.09 12.85 -20.60
C ALA A 258 -8.76 12.76 -19.10
N ASP A 259 -9.75 12.57 -18.22
CA ASP A 259 -9.58 12.34 -16.77
C ASP A 259 -9.07 10.94 -16.36
N SER A 260 -8.98 10.00 -17.30
CA SER A 260 -8.72 8.56 -17.05
C SER A 260 -7.38 8.07 -17.63
N GLN A 261 -6.54 8.97 -18.17
CA GLN A 261 -5.20 8.66 -18.67
C GLN A 261 -4.14 8.57 -17.55
N LYS A 262 -4.45 7.92 -16.44
CA LYS A 262 -3.46 7.60 -15.40
C LYS A 262 -2.95 6.18 -15.63
N PRO A 263 -1.68 5.89 -15.32
CA PRO A 263 -1.10 4.57 -15.56
C PRO A 263 -2.00 3.47 -15.00
N ILE A 264 -2.23 2.44 -15.80
CA ILE A 264 -3.05 1.28 -15.43
C ILE A 264 -2.36 0.60 -14.25
N ALA A 265 -2.86 0.90 -13.06
CA ALA A 265 -2.56 0.13 -11.87
C ALA A 265 -3.31 -1.20 -11.99
N ILE A 266 -2.63 -2.31 -11.70
CA ILE A 266 -3.32 -3.58 -11.46
C ILE A 266 -4.10 -3.39 -10.15
N LEU A 267 -5.37 -3.02 -10.26
CA LEU A 267 -6.26 -2.87 -9.12
C LEU A 267 -6.85 -4.26 -8.80
N HIS A 268 -6.39 -4.89 -7.72
CA HIS A 268 -6.94 -6.16 -7.24
C HIS A 268 -8.04 -5.92 -6.20
N PHE A 269 -9.31 -6.14 -6.57
CA PHE A 269 -10.43 -6.06 -5.64
C PHE A 269 -10.66 -7.40 -4.94
N SER A 270 -10.51 -7.44 -3.62
CA SER A 270 -10.92 -8.57 -2.77
C SER A 270 -12.08 -8.13 -1.87
N GLY A 271 -13.22 -8.84 -1.89
CA GLY A 271 -14.39 -8.51 -1.06
C GLY A 271 -15.75 -8.82 -1.71
N ARG A 272 -16.70 -9.38 -0.93
CA ARG A 272 -18.03 -9.77 -1.45
C ARG A 272 -18.80 -8.57 -2.03
N ARG A 273 -19.18 -8.70 -3.30
CA ARG A 273 -19.92 -7.72 -4.10
C ARG A 273 -21.18 -7.17 -3.41
N GLN A 274 -21.37 -5.86 -3.55
CA GLN A 274 -22.66 -5.31 -3.98
C GLN A 274 -22.46 -4.78 -5.40
N PHE A 275 -23.14 -5.41 -6.36
CA PHE A 275 -23.42 -4.90 -7.71
C PHE A 275 -24.92 -5.07 -7.92
#